data_AF-A0A357N971-F1
#
_entry.id   AF-A0A357N971-F1
#
_cell.length_a   1.000
_cell.length_b   1.000
_cell.length_c   1.000
_cell.angle_alpha   90.00
_cell.angle_beta   90.00
_cell.angle_gamma   90.00
#
_symmetry.space_group_name_H-M   'P 1'
#
loop_
_entity.id
_entity.type
_entity.pdbx_description
1 polymer ?
#
loop_
_entity_poly.entity_id
_entity_poly.type
_entity_poly.pdbx_seq_one_letter_code
_entity_poly.pdbx_strand_id
1 'polypeptide(L)'
;TLDAASPVVQLAQKAAEDIGLPSRLTSTGGGSDANLFNTCGIPCAVLGIGMSKVHTVDEFIKEKDLYDIAGWVVAIIRRAARLEKAQAAARPTTVHSY
;
A
#
# COMPACT_ATOMS: atom_id res chain seq x y z
N THR A 1 0.60 -14.74 6.66
CA THR A 1 0.06 -14.21 5.39
C THR A 1 -0.73 -12.97 5.69
N LEU A 2 -0.65 -11.96 4.83
CA LEU A 2 -1.36 -10.69 5.01
C LEU A 2 -2.84 -10.87 4.64
N ASP A 3 -3.75 -10.46 5.52
CA ASP A 3 -5.20 -10.54 5.31
C ASP A 3 -5.76 -9.30 4.58
N ALA A 4 -6.88 -9.45 3.87
CA ALA A 4 -7.54 -8.33 3.18
C ALA A 4 -7.97 -7.19 4.13
N ALA A 5 -8.30 -7.51 5.39
CA ALA A 5 -8.63 -6.52 6.40
C ALA A 5 -7.40 -5.84 7.03
N SER A 6 -6.18 -6.22 6.65
CA SER A 6 -4.95 -5.63 7.21
C SER A 6 -4.92 -4.12 6.94
N PRO A 7 -4.54 -3.27 7.91
CA PRO A 7 -4.54 -1.82 7.74
C PRO A 7 -3.74 -1.33 6.53
N VAL A 8 -2.60 -1.95 6.23
CA VAL A 8 -1.76 -1.61 5.07
C VAL A 8 -2.43 -1.95 3.74
N VAL A 9 -3.27 -3.00 3.69
CA VAL A 9 -4.04 -3.38 2.49
C VAL A 9 -5.16 -2.38 2.26
N GLN A 10 -5.94 -2.10 3.30
CA GLN A 10 -7.03 -1.13 3.21
C GLN A 10 -6.52 0.28 2.89
N LEU A 11 -5.39 0.68 3.46
CA LEU A 11 -4.73 1.96 3.15
C LEU A 11 -4.42 2.06 1.65
N ALA A 12 -3.80 1.03 1.07
CA ALA A 12 -3.48 1.00 -0.35
C ALA A 12 -4.73 1.03 -1.23
N GLN A 13 -5.74 0.20 -0.95
CA GLN A 13 -6.98 0.17 -1.72
C GLN A 13 -7.72 1.50 -1.69
N LYS A 14 -7.87 2.09 -0.49
CA LYS A 14 -8.54 3.38 -0.34
C LYS A 14 -7.78 4.53 -0.97
N ALA A 15 -6.45 4.49 -0.94
CA ALA A 15 -5.63 5.46 -1.67
C ALA A 15 -5.79 5.34 -3.19
N ALA A 16 -6.02 4.14 -3.73
CA ALA A 16 -6.34 3.95 -5.15
C ALA A 16 -7.71 4.54 -5.49
N GLU A 17 -8.72 4.26 -4.65
CA GLU A 17 -10.08 4.83 -4.78
C GLU A 17 -10.07 6.37 -4.78
N ASP A 18 -9.27 6.99 -3.88
CA ASP A 18 -9.16 8.45 -3.77
C ASP A 18 -8.71 9.14 -5.07
N ILE A 19 -8.02 8.42 -5.96
CA ILE A 19 -7.53 8.92 -7.25
C ILE A 19 -8.20 8.26 -8.45
N GLY A 20 -9.28 7.50 -8.23
CA GLY A 20 -10.05 6.84 -9.29
C GLY A 20 -9.32 5.68 -9.98
N LEU A 21 -8.29 5.09 -9.35
CA LEU A 21 -7.63 3.90 -9.88
C LEU A 21 -8.34 2.62 -9.42
N PRO A 22 -8.63 1.68 -10.32
CA PRO A 22 -9.17 0.38 -9.94
C PRO A 22 -8.10 -0.40 -9.15
N SER A 23 -8.49 -0.99 -8.02
CA SER A 23 -7.62 -1.90 -7.26
C SER A 23 -8.27 -3.26 -7.08
N ARG A 24 -7.48 -4.32 -7.21
CA ARG A 24 -7.92 -5.70 -6.99
C ARG A 24 -6.87 -6.44 -6.17
N LEU A 25 -7.33 -7.16 -5.15
CA LEU A 25 -6.46 -8.07 -4.40
C LEU A 25 -6.24 -9.34 -5.22
N THR A 26 -4.97 -9.72 -5.32
CA THR A 26 -4.56 -10.96 -5.98
C THR A 26 -3.49 -11.64 -5.15
N SER A 27 -3.45 -12.96 -5.22
CA SER A 27 -2.30 -13.73 -4.75
C SER A 27 -1.26 -13.75 -5.86
N THR A 28 -0.02 -13.38 -5.54
CA THR A 28 1.13 -13.66 -6.39
C THR A 28 1.61 -15.04 -5.97
N GLY A 29 1.48 -16.07 -6.81
CA GLY A 29 1.86 -17.44 -6.46
C GLY A 29 3.36 -17.68 -6.20
N GLY A 30 4.17 -16.61 -6.10
CA GLY A 30 5.61 -16.63 -5.84
C GLY A 30 5.99 -15.75 -4.65
N GLY A 31 7.29 -15.69 -4.36
CA GLY A 31 7.86 -14.90 -3.25
C GLY A 31 8.18 -13.45 -3.61
N SER A 32 8.22 -12.60 -2.59
CA SER A 32 8.64 -11.20 -2.61
C SER A 32 9.35 -10.86 -1.29
N ASP A 33 10.11 -9.77 -1.24
CA ASP A 33 10.70 -9.25 0.01
C ASP A 33 9.63 -8.99 1.07
N ALA A 34 8.39 -8.70 0.65
CA ALA A 34 7.24 -8.58 1.53
C ALA A 34 7.02 -9.85 2.38
N ASN A 35 7.34 -11.04 1.88
CA ASN A 35 7.24 -12.27 2.66
C ASN A 35 8.15 -12.20 3.90
N LEU A 36 9.41 -11.78 3.73
CA LEU A 36 10.36 -11.66 4.83
C LEU A 36 9.89 -10.61 5.84
N PHE A 37 9.50 -9.42 5.39
CA PHE A 37 8.96 -8.39 6.29
C PHE A 37 7.76 -8.89 7.10
N ASN A 38 6.82 -9.57 6.43
CA ASN A 38 5.66 -10.15 7.10
C ASN A 38 6.06 -11.24 8.13
N THR A 39 7.07 -12.06 7.86
CA THR A 39 7.59 -13.03 8.86
C THR A 39 8.28 -12.36 10.04
N CYS A 40 8.85 -11.17 9.84
CA CYS A 40 9.43 -10.34 10.90
C CYS A 40 8.37 -9.51 11.66
N GLY A 41 7.07 -9.72 11.40
CA GLY A 41 6.00 -9.00 12.08
C GLY A 41 5.76 -7.57 11.58
N ILE A 42 6.32 -7.21 10.42
CA ILE A 42 6.09 -5.92 9.75
C ILE A 42 5.07 -6.14 8.62
N PRO A 43 3.80 -5.72 8.78
CA PRO A 43 2.80 -5.90 7.74
C PRO A 43 3.20 -5.19 6.45
N CYS A 44 3.37 -5.95 5.36
CA CYS A 44 3.89 -5.44 4.10
C CYS A 44 3.06 -5.98 2.93
N ALA A 45 2.41 -5.08 2.19
CA ALA A 45 1.65 -5.40 0.98
C ALA A 45 2.50 -5.14 -0.27
N VAL A 46 2.33 -5.96 -1.30
CA VAL A 46 2.93 -5.76 -2.62
C VAL A 46 1.97 -4.95 -3.49
N LEU A 47 2.47 -3.91 -4.14
CA LEU A 47 1.70 -3.12 -5.12
C LEU A 47 1.95 -3.66 -6.52
N GLY A 48 0.87 -3.84 -7.30
CA GLY A 48 1.00 -4.16 -8.73
C GLY A 48 1.45 -2.92 -9.52
N ILE A 49 2.59 -3.02 -10.20
CA ILE A 49 3.25 -1.87 -10.85
C ILE A 49 3.02 -1.79 -12.37
N GLY A 50 2.13 -2.62 -12.94
CA GLY A 50 1.76 -2.56 -14.36
C GLY A 50 2.73 -3.24 -15.34
N MET A 51 3.78 -3.90 -14.85
CA MET A 51 4.68 -4.67 -15.70
C MET A 51 3.97 -5.85 -16.37
N SER A 52 4.36 -6.13 -17.60
CA SER A 52 3.85 -7.21 -18.44
C SER A 52 5.00 -8.06 -18.98
N LYS A 53 4.77 -9.37 -19.11
CA LYS A 53 5.77 -10.35 -19.59
C LYS A 53 7.10 -10.29 -18.82
N VAL A 54 7.03 -10.14 -17.51
CA VAL A 54 8.19 -10.04 -16.61
C VAL A 54 9.10 -11.26 -16.76
N HIS A 55 10.42 -11.02 -16.77
CA HIS A 55 11.47 -12.04 -16.96
C HIS A 55 11.50 -12.66 -18.37
N THR A 56 11.07 -11.93 -19.38
CA THR A 56 11.18 -12.33 -20.79
C THR A 56 11.86 -11.24 -21.61
N VAL A 57 12.31 -11.57 -22.83
CA VAL A 57 12.85 -10.57 -23.76
C VAL A 57 11.80 -9.57 -24.27
N ASP A 58 10.52 -9.89 -24.09
CA ASP A 58 9.39 -9.05 -24.46
C ASP A 58 8.85 -8.23 -23.27
N GLU A 59 9.58 -8.15 -22.16
CA GLU A 59 9.16 -7.42 -20.97
C GLU A 59 8.89 -5.95 -21.28
N PHE A 60 7.75 -5.44 -20.79
CA PHE A 60 7.38 -4.04 -20.98
C PHE A 60 6.47 -3.51 -19.87
N ILE A 61 6.37 -2.19 -19.81
CA ILE A 61 5.41 -1.43 -19.00
C ILE A 61 4.80 -0.34 -19.86
N LYS A 62 3.51 -0.02 -19.67
CA LYS A 62 2.90 1.12 -20.36
C LYS A 62 3.34 2.40 -19.65
N GLU A 63 3.60 3.46 -20.42
CA GLU A 63 3.93 4.76 -19.86
C GLU A 63 2.86 5.26 -18.85
N LYS A 64 1.58 5.03 -19.16
CA LYS A 64 0.47 5.35 -18.25
C LYS A 64 0.62 4.69 -16.87
N ASP A 65 1.07 3.43 -16.82
CA ASP A 65 1.21 2.69 -15.57
C ASP A 65 2.30 3.28 -14.68
N LEU A 66 3.34 3.91 -15.27
CA LEU A 66 4.37 4.66 -14.53
C LEU A 66 3.79 5.89 -13.83
N TYR A 67 2.91 6.64 -14.50
CA TYR A 67 2.26 7.80 -13.89
C TYR A 67 1.23 7.37 -12.83
N ASP A 68 0.43 6.34 -13.13
CA ASP A 68 -0.58 5.82 -12.23
C ASP A 68 0.05 5.30 -10.92
N ILE A 69 1.13 4.52 -11.00
CA ILE A 69 1.79 3.98 -9.80
C ILE A 69 2.43 5.09 -8.95
N ALA A 70 3.05 6.09 -9.58
CA ALA A 70 3.59 7.24 -8.87
C ALA A 70 2.47 8.03 -8.16
N GLY A 71 1.34 8.25 -8.85
CA GLY A 71 0.15 8.87 -8.28
C GLY A 71 -0.40 8.06 -7.10
N TRP A 72 -0.44 6.74 -7.21
CA TRP A 72 -0.92 5.86 -6.15
C TRP A 72 -0.02 5.90 -4.91
N VAL A 73 1.30 5.87 -5.07
CA VAL A 73 2.26 6.02 -3.95
C VAL A 73 2.06 7.37 -3.24
N VAL A 74 1.92 8.46 -4.00
CA VAL A 74 1.65 9.79 -3.42
C VAL A 74 0.31 9.80 -2.66
N ALA A 75 -0.73 9.15 -3.20
CA ALA A 75 -2.02 9.03 -2.54
C ALA A 75 -1.92 8.23 -1.23
N ILE A 76 -1.15 7.14 -1.21
CA ILE A 76 -0.88 6.34 0.00
C ILE A 76 -0.22 7.19 1.07
N ILE A 77 0.84 7.93 0.73
CA ILE A 77 1.56 8.80 1.66
C ILE A 77 0.62 9.88 2.24
N ARG A 78 -0.16 10.55 1.38
CA ARG A 78 -1.12 11.59 1.81
C ARG A 78 -2.18 11.02 2.74
N ARG A 79 -2.70 9.82 2.43
CA ARG A 79 -3.73 9.18 3.24
C ARG A 79 -3.18 8.72 4.59
N ALA A 80 -1.99 8.13 4.61
CA ALA A 80 -1.30 7.73 5.84
C ALA A 80 -1.10 8.94 6.78
N ALA A 81 -0.62 10.07 6.25
CA ALA A 81 -0.43 11.29 7.03
C ALA A 81 -1.74 11.85 7.62
N ARG A 82 -2.88 11.70 6.92
CA ARG A 82 -4.20 12.10 7.46
C ARG A 82 -4.65 11.17 8.59
N LEU A 83 -4.43 9.86 8.45
CA LEU A 83 -4.76 8.90 9.50
C LEU A 83 -3.95 9.13 10.78
N GLU A 84 -2.66 9.41 10.64
CA GLU A 84 -1.79 9.74 11.77
C GLU A 84 -2.31 10.99 12.51
N LYS A 85 -2.61 12.07 11.78
CA LYS A 85 -3.17 13.30 12.36
C LYS A 85 -4.49 13.04 13.08
N ALA A 86 -5.38 12.24 12.49
CA ALA A 86 -6.66 11.88 13.12
C ALA A 86 -6.46 11.05 14.40
N GLN A 87 -5.53 10.10 14.40
CA GLN A 87 -5.21 9.29 15.59
C GLN A 87 -4.56 10.14 16.69
N ALA A 88 -3.66 11.06 16.32
CA ALA A 88 -3.03 11.98 17.26
C ALA A 88 -4.07 12.90 17.93
N ALA A 89 -5.03 13.42 17.15
CA ALA A 89 -6.12 14.24 17.68
C ALA A 89 -7.10 13.48 18.60
N ALA A 90 -7.20 12.15 18.44
CA ALA A 90 -8.07 11.29 19.24
C ALA A 90 -7.41 10.73 20.52
N ARG A 91 -6.09 10.92 20.73
CA ARG A 91 -5.39 10.44 21.92
C ARG A 91 -5.74 11.33 23.12
N PRO A 92 -6.30 10.79 24.23
CA PRO A 92 -6.63 11.59 25.39
C PRO A 92 -5.36 12.20 26.00
N THR A 93 -5.40 13.51 26.27
CA THR A 93 -4.31 14.23 26.94
C THR A 93 -4.28 13.83 28.41
N THR A 94 -3.49 12.82 28.76
CA THR A 94 -3.25 12.50 30.18
C THR A 94 -2.40 13.62 30.78
N VAL A 95 -3.06 14.58 31.43
CA VAL A 95 -2.37 15.52 32.33
C VAL A 95 -2.04 14.73 33.58
N HIS A 96 -0.81 14.27 33.73
CA HIS A 96 -0.33 13.82 35.04
C HIS A 96 -0.18 15.06 35.92
N SER A 97 -1.19 15.32 36.75
CA SER A 97 -1.08 16.19 37.91
C SER A 97 -0.18 15.50 38.94
N TYR A 98 0.93 16.16 39.28
CA TYR A 98 1.77 15.82 40.44
C TYR A 98 1.05 16.08 41.76
#